data_AF-I4YIE8-F1
#
_entry.id   AF-I4YIE8-F1
#
_cell.length_a   1.000
_cell.length_b   1.000
_cell.length_c   1.000
_cell.angle_alpha   90.00
_cell.angle_beta   90.00
_cell.angle_gamma   90.00
#
_symmetry.space_group_name_H-M   'P 1'
#
loop_
_entity.id
_entity.type
_entity.pdbx_description
1 polymer ?
#
loop_
_entity_poly.entity_id
_entity_poly.type
_entity_poly.pdbx_seq_one_letter_code
_entity_poly.pdbx_strand_id
1 'polypeptide(L)'
;MTSAVEETPEGQILKQVEFYFADTNLPFDKFLWSLTKKNPEGYVPIATISSFKRMREPVEKAGGVEKVAEILRQSDKLAVSEDGVNVKRVEQVKPVVDRESRSIYAKGFPDESENTQVELEKYFAAFGKINAVRLRRDEKKKFKNSVFVEFDNVDDAKRFLELPQEQRKYGETELLTMSKEAYVEMKCKEKGITPGSNNKKQGKGHFNAFKEENKKTRDAEKADRPLTMMLMGKEIEINKENGQFDESLLQFTSGSVLKWSSESSLGDMVFRDIKSSMKQHIEPSFVIVDDEKKSGMSGFKRKVEDEDINKLNENVKVNDVSVSFTRPTQEEENKYYLENAKNMAQAVLTRHREGGKPNNKRKGGNFQQGNKKQRRN
;
A
#
# COMPACT_ATOMS: atom_id res chain seq x y z
N MET A 1 -7.51 -1.51 -47.44
CA MET A 1 -6.44 -2.53 -47.61
C MET A 1 -5.92 -3.09 -46.28
N THR A 2 -6.25 -2.49 -45.14
CA THR A 2 -5.79 -2.90 -43.80
C THR A 2 -6.43 -4.18 -43.24
N SER A 3 -7.60 -4.64 -43.73
CA SER A 3 -8.27 -5.81 -43.14
C SER A 3 -7.73 -7.16 -43.61
N ALA A 4 -7.11 -7.25 -44.79
CA ALA A 4 -6.62 -8.51 -45.34
C ALA A 4 -5.31 -9.00 -44.68
N VAL A 5 -4.49 -8.07 -44.18
CA VAL A 5 -3.23 -8.39 -43.49
C VAL A 5 -3.51 -8.90 -42.06
N GLU A 6 -4.56 -8.40 -41.40
CA GLU A 6 -4.93 -8.82 -40.04
C GLU A 6 -5.50 -10.25 -39.93
N GLU A 7 -5.95 -10.83 -41.05
CA GLU A 7 -6.46 -12.21 -41.08
C GLU A 7 -5.36 -13.26 -41.33
N THR A 8 -4.14 -12.83 -41.67
CA THR A 8 -2.99 -13.73 -41.82
C THR A 8 -2.41 -14.13 -40.46
N PRO A 9 -1.83 -15.34 -40.31
CA PRO A 9 -1.12 -15.74 -39.10
C PRO A 9 -0.04 -14.73 -38.68
N GLU A 10 0.67 -14.13 -39.64
CA GLU A 10 1.71 -13.14 -39.43
C GLU A 10 1.15 -11.84 -38.85
N GLY A 11 0.05 -11.34 -39.42
CA GLY A 11 -0.66 -10.16 -38.90
C GLY A 11 -1.22 -10.38 -37.49
N GLN A 12 -1.73 -11.58 -37.22
CA GLN A 12 -2.19 -11.96 -35.88
C GLN A 12 -1.05 -11.97 -34.85
N ILE A 13 0.11 -12.53 -35.22
CA ILE A 13 1.32 -12.53 -34.39
C ILE A 13 1.73 -11.08 -34.08
N LEU A 14 1.88 -10.25 -35.12
CA LEU A 14 2.33 -8.87 -34.98
C LEU A 14 1.41 -8.08 -34.05
N LYS A 15 0.10 -8.10 -34.32
CA LYS A 15 -0.92 -7.41 -33.52
C LYS A 15 -0.94 -7.89 -32.07
N GLN A 16 -0.80 -9.20 -31.86
CA GLN A 16 -0.85 -9.78 -30.53
C GLN A 16 0.38 -9.43 -29.68
N VAL A 17 1.57 -9.43 -30.28
CA VAL A 17 2.81 -9.04 -29.58
C VAL A 17 2.83 -7.53 -29.33
N GLU A 18 2.41 -6.71 -30.30
CA GLU A 18 2.24 -5.27 -30.07
C GLU A 18 1.29 -4.99 -28.90
N PHE A 19 0.16 -5.70 -28.83
CA PHE A 19 -0.76 -5.59 -27.70
C PHE A 19 -0.10 -5.97 -26.37
N TYR A 20 0.68 -7.06 -26.33
CA TYR A 20 1.37 -7.46 -25.10
C TYR A 20 2.28 -6.36 -24.56
N PHE A 21 3.01 -5.69 -25.44
CA PHE A 21 3.94 -4.60 -25.10
C PHE A 21 3.28 -3.21 -25.05
N ALA A 22 1.99 -3.07 -25.39
CA ALA A 22 1.29 -1.80 -25.39
C ALA A 22 1.14 -1.19 -23.98
N ASP A 23 0.97 0.13 -23.91
CA ASP A 23 0.75 0.88 -22.66
C ASP A 23 -0.50 0.41 -21.91
N THR A 24 -1.47 -0.11 -22.65
CA THR A 24 -2.74 -0.59 -22.10
C THR A 24 -2.62 -1.96 -21.44
N ASN A 25 -1.57 -2.73 -21.73
CA ASN A 25 -1.39 -4.07 -21.19
C ASN A 25 -0.13 -4.22 -20.32
N LEU A 26 1.05 -3.84 -20.83
CA LEU A 26 2.34 -4.15 -20.21
C LEU A 26 2.45 -3.69 -18.74
N PRO A 27 2.03 -2.47 -18.33
CA PRO A 27 2.02 -2.07 -16.92
C PRO A 27 1.13 -2.92 -16.02
N PHE A 28 0.13 -3.60 -16.57
CA PHE A 28 -0.88 -4.33 -15.81
C PHE A 28 -0.65 -5.84 -15.84
N ASP A 29 0.21 -6.33 -16.73
CA ASP A 29 0.64 -7.72 -16.77
C ASP A 29 1.88 -7.94 -15.89
N LYS A 30 1.66 -8.54 -14.71
CA LYS A 30 2.74 -8.81 -13.75
C LYS A 30 3.83 -9.71 -14.33
N PHE A 31 3.44 -10.71 -15.10
CA PHE A 31 4.38 -11.71 -15.60
C PHE A 31 5.25 -11.08 -16.67
N LEU A 32 4.64 -10.45 -17.68
CA LEU A 32 5.38 -9.82 -18.76
C LEU A 32 6.24 -8.66 -18.27
N TRP A 33 5.73 -7.82 -17.36
CA TRP A 33 6.53 -6.77 -16.72
C TRP A 33 7.73 -7.34 -15.96
N SER A 34 7.59 -8.48 -15.29
CA SER A 34 8.72 -9.10 -14.61
C SER A 34 9.80 -9.58 -15.59
N LEU A 35 9.43 -10.01 -16.80
CA LEU A 35 10.39 -10.45 -17.81
C LEU A 35 11.21 -9.26 -18.33
N THR A 36 10.58 -8.12 -18.59
CA THR A 36 11.30 -6.92 -19.05
C THR A 36 12.29 -6.41 -18.00
N LYS A 37 12.05 -6.67 -16.71
CA LYS A 37 12.98 -6.29 -15.63
C LYS A 37 14.12 -7.29 -15.39
N LYS A 38 14.09 -8.49 -15.97
CA LYS A 38 15.18 -9.47 -15.84
C LYS A 38 16.40 -9.10 -16.67
N ASN A 39 16.18 -8.45 -17.81
CA ASN A 39 17.23 -7.95 -18.66
C ASN A 39 17.34 -6.42 -18.47
N PRO A 40 18.53 -5.86 -18.17
CA PRO A 40 18.71 -4.41 -18.03
C PRO A 40 18.23 -3.59 -19.24
N GLU A 41 18.28 -4.17 -20.44
CA GLU A 41 17.85 -3.53 -21.69
C GLU A 41 16.35 -3.71 -22.02
N GLY A 42 15.60 -4.46 -21.20
CA GLY A 42 14.16 -4.66 -21.40
C GLY A 42 13.78 -5.78 -22.37
N TYR A 43 14.74 -6.55 -22.88
CA TYR A 43 14.51 -7.68 -23.78
C TYR A 43 13.77 -8.84 -23.11
N VAL A 44 12.85 -9.44 -23.86
CA VAL A 44 12.08 -10.63 -23.49
C VAL A 44 12.28 -11.72 -24.56
N PRO A 45 12.51 -12.99 -24.18
CA PRO A 45 12.71 -14.05 -25.16
C PRO A 45 11.47 -14.28 -26.03
N ILE A 46 11.65 -14.30 -27.36
CA ILE A 46 10.59 -14.56 -28.33
C ILE A 46 9.98 -15.94 -28.09
N ALA A 47 10.79 -16.95 -27.79
CA ALA A 47 10.31 -18.28 -27.42
C ALA A 47 9.31 -18.26 -26.24
N THR A 48 9.53 -17.37 -25.26
CA THR A 48 8.59 -17.21 -24.13
C THR A 48 7.28 -16.59 -24.61
N ILE A 49 7.32 -15.53 -25.42
CA ILE A 49 6.14 -14.89 -25.99
C ILE A 49 5.33 -15.89 -26.85
N SER A 50 6.01 -16.64 -27.71
CA SER A 50 5.39 -17.64 -28.60
C SER A 50 4.67 -18.77 -27.83
N SER A 51 5.07 -19.03 -26.58
CA SER A 51 4.42 -20.04 -25.73
C SER A 51 3.06 -19.61 -25.16
N PHE A 52 2.72 -18.31 -25.24
CA PHE A 52 1.49 -17.75 -24.67
C PHE A 52 0.26 -18.30 -25.38
N LYS A 53 -0.84 -18.49 -24.65
CA LYS A 53 -2.06 -19.14 -25.17
C LYS A 53 -2.54 -18.52 -26.49
N ARG A 54 -2.56 -17.19 -26.61
CA ARG A 54 -3.02 -16.48 -27.83
C ARG A 54 -1.98 -16.45 -28.96
N MET A 55 -0.75 -16.92 -28.73
CA MET A 55 0.31 -16.99 -29.74
C MET A 55 0.44 -18.37 -30.38
N ARG A 56 0.07 -19.45 -29.68
CA ARG A 56 0.36 -20.82 -30.11
C ARG A 56 -0.15 -21.13 -31.52
N GLU A 57 -1.44 -20.93 -31.76
CA GLU A 57 -2.05 -21.23 -33.06
C GLU A 57 -1.53 -20.32 -34.19
N PRO A 58 -1.45 -18.98 -34.04
CA PRO A 58 -0.84 -18.13 -35.06
C PRO A 58 0.62 -18.48 -35.37
N VAL A 59 1.44 -18.76 -34.34
CA VAL A 59 2.85 -19.14 -34.52
C VAL A 59 3.00 -20.47 -35.24
N GLU A 60 2.17 -21.46 -34.91
CA GLU A 60 2.15 -22.74 -35.61
C GLU A 60 1.79 -22.56 -37.09
N LYS A 61 0.73 -21.79 -37.38
CA LYS A 61 0.29 -21.53 -38.76
C LYS A 61 1.28 -20.70 -39.57
N ALA A 62 2.06 -19.83 -38.93
CA ALA A 62 3.10 -19.03 -39.57
C ALA A 62 4.41 -19.80 -39.85
N GLY A 63 4.46 -21.11 -39.54
CA GLY A 63 5.65 -21.94 -39.77
C GLY A 63 6.62 -22.01 -38.60
N GLY A 64 6.20 -21.62 -37.40
CA GLY A 64 6.95 -21.84 -36.15
C GLY A 64 7.65 -20.60 -35.58
N VAL A 65 8.33 -20.81 -34.44
CA VAL A 65 8.94 -19.73 -33.63
C VAL A 65 10.02 -18.96 -34.40
N GLU A 66 10.73 -19.62 -35.31
CA GLU A 66 11.82 -19.04 -36.10
C GLU A 66 11.34 -17.88 -36.99
N LYS A 67 10.08 -17.95 -37.46
CA LYS A 67 9.46 -16.90 -38.28
C LYS A 67 8.99 -15.69 -37.49
N VAL A 68 8.79 -15.83 -36.18
CA VAL A 68 8.30 -14.74 -35.33
C VAL A 68 9.26 -13.55 -35.34
N ALA A 69 10.58 -13.78 -35.33
CA ALA A 69 11.55 -12.68 -35.37
C ALA A 69 11.46 -11.84 -36.65
N GLU A 70 11.31 -12.49 -37.81
CA GLU A 70 11.14 -11.82 -39.12
C GLU A 70 9.85 -10.99 -39.17
N ILE A 71 8.76 -11.52 -38.60
CA ILE A 71 7.46 -10.84 -38.51
C ILE A 71 7.56 -9.61 -37.61
N LEU A 72 8.14 -9.76 -36.42
CA LEU A 72 8.23 -8.67 -35.43
C LEU A 72 9.13 -7.51 -35.88
N ARG A 73 10.12 -7.76 -36.74
CA ARG A 73 10.95 -6.70 -37.36
C ARG A 73 10.17 -5.75 -38.25
N GLN A 74 8.94 -6.08 -38.63
CA GLN A 74 8.06 -5.22 -39.41
C GLN A 74 7.33 -4.17 -38.55
N SER A 75 7.35 -4.32 -37.22
CA SER A 75 6.75 -3.35 -36.29
C SER A 75 7.64 -2.13 -36.09
N ASP A 76 7.03 -0.95 -36.03
CA ASP A 76 7.67 0.30 -35.59
C ASP A 76 7.73 0.43 -34.06
N LYS A 77 6.95 -0.36 -33.33
CA LYS A 77 6.86 -0.32 -31.85
C LYS A 77 7.77 -1.32 -31.15
N LEU A 78 8.28 -2.31 -31.88
CA LEU A 78 9.06 -3.42 -31.34
C LEU A 78 10.44 -3.46 -31.99
N ALA A 79 11.45 -3.82 -31.20
CA ALA A 79 12.81 -4.09 -31.68
C ALA A 79 13.18 -5.52 -31.35
N VAL A 80 13.70 -6.24 -32.34
CA VAL A 80 14.23 -7.60 -32.19
C VAL A 80 15.74 -7.52 -32.01
N SER A 81 16.31 -8.31 -31.11
CA SER A 81 17.76 -8.39 -30.92
C SER A 81 18.47 -8.87 -32.20
N GLU A 82 19.78 -8.59 -32.31
CA GLU A 82 20.56 -8.93 -33.50
C GLU A 82 20.54 -10.44 -33.80
N ASP A 83 20.65 -11.26 -32.75
CA ASP A 83 20.55 -12.73 -32.82
C ASP A 83 19.14 -13.25 -33.12
N GLY A 84 18.12 -12.39 -33.16
CA GLY A 84 16.74 -12.75 -33.47
C GLY A 84 16.00 -13.50 -32.35
N VAL A 85 16.56 -13.61 -31.14
CA VAL A 85 15.97 -14.46 -30.08
C VAL A 85 15.14 -13.68 -29.05
N ASN A 86 15.31 -12.36 -28.97
CA ASN A 86 14.60 -11.50 -28.02
C ASN A 86 13.86 -10.36 -28.71
N VAL A 87 12.80 -9.88 -28.06
CA VAL A 87 12.04 -8.69 -28.46
C VAL A 87 11.94 -7.72 -27.29
N LYS A 88 12.02 -6.43 -27.58
CA LYS A 88 11.71 -5.36 -26.64
C LYS A 88 10.82 -4.31 -27.29
N ARG A 89 10.22 -3.47 -26.45
CA ARG A 89 9.55 -2.26 -26.92
C ARG A 89 10.59 -1.20 -27.29
N VAL A 90 10.34 -0.46 -28.38
CA VAL A 90 11.20 0.66 -28.81
C VAL A 90 11.04 1.85 -27.86
N GLU A 91 9.80 2.31 -27.66
CA GLU A 91 9.51 3.40 -26.74
C GLU A 91 9.33 2.93 -25.30
N GLN A 92 9.68 3.79 -24.34
CA GLN A 92 9.34 3.54 -22.94
C GLN A 92 7.84 3.56 -22.72
N VAL A 93 7.39 2.74 -21.77
CA VAL A 93 5.98 2.60 -21.42
C VAL A 93 5.50 3.86 -20.71
N LYS A 94 4.35 4.39 -21.14
CA LYS A 94 3.78 5.63 -20.60
C LYS A 94 2.63 5.32 -19.63
N PRO A 95 2.47 6.09 -18.53
CA PRO A 95 1.30 5.96 -17.67
C PRO A 95 0.02 6.35 -18.41
N VAL A 96 -0.98 5.47 -18.40
CA VAL A 96 -2.30 5.76 -18.99
C VAL A 96 -3.19 6.41 -17.94
N VAL A 97 -3.55 7.68 -18.13
CA VAL A 97 -4.28 8.49 -17.13
C VAL A 97 -5.79 8.49 -17.38
N ASP A 98 -6.22 8.38 -18.63
CA ASP A 98 -7.59 8.52 -19.11
C ASP A 98 -8.32 7.17 -19.29
N ARG A 99 -7.65 6.05 -19.01
CA ARG A 99 -8.13 4.68 -19.23
C ARG A 99 -9.57 4.44 -18.75
N GLU A 100 -9.90 4.94 -17.57
CA GLU A 100 -11.24 4.74 -16.98
C GLU A 100 -12.32 5.47 -17.80
N SER A 101 -12.04 6.68 -18.28
CA SER A 101 -12.99 7.53 -19.02
C SER A 101 -13.29 7.02 -20.43
N ARG A 102 -12.33 6.33 -21.07
CA ARG A 102 -12.50 5.65 -22.37
C ARG A 102 -12.88 4.18 -22.24
N SER A 103 -13.29 3.73 -21.04
CA SER A 103 -13.72 2.36 -20.79
C SER A 103 -15.22 2.27 -20.54
N ILE A 104 -15.83 1.20 -21.05
CA ILE A 104 -17.23 0.86 -20.81
C ILE A 104 -17.36 -0.49 -20.09
N TYR A 105 -18.53 -0.71 -19.51
CA TYR A 105 -19.02 -2.00 -19.05
C TYR A 105 -20.09 -2.52 -20.00
N ALA A 106 -20.02 -3.81 -20.36
CA ALA A 106 -21.06 -4.50 -21.12
C ALA A 106 -21.37 -5.87 -20.50
N LYS A 107 -22.64 -6.24 -20.39
CA LYS A 107 -23.12 -7.53 -19.86
C LYS A 107 -24.26 -8.08 -20.73
N GLY A 108 -24.31 -9.40 -20.86
CA GLY A 108 -25.32 -10.11 -21.65
C GLY A 108 -24.74 -11.15 -22.61
N PHE A 109 -23.43 -11.42 -22.53
CA PHE A 109 -22.75 -12.36 -23.42
C PHE A 109 -23.07 -13.82 -23.08
N PRO A 110 -23.01 -14.75 -24.06
CA PRO A 110 -23.16 -16.17 -23.79
C PRO A 110 -22.05 -16.71 -22.88
N ASP A 111 -22.17 -17.98 -22.49
CA ASP A 111 -21.11 -18.67 -21.75
C ASP A 111 -19.81 -18.76 -22.56
N GLU A 112 -18.69 -18.85 -21.85
CA GLU A 112 -17.37 -18.78 -22.45
C GLU A 112 -17.08 -20.01 -23.32
N SER A 113 -16.89 -19.79 -24.61
CA SER A 113 -16.26 -20.69 -25.57
C SER A 113 -14.78 -20.34 -25.78
N GLU A 114 -14.05 -21.19 -26.52
CA GLU A 114 -12.64 -20.95 -26.85
C GLU A 114 -12.41 -19.65 -27.64
N ASN A 115 -13.39 -19.25 -28.46
CA ASN A 115 -13.30 -18.07 -29.34
C ASN A 115 -13.85 -16.77 -28.73
N THR A 116 -14.42 -16.84 -27.52
CA THR A 116 -15.08 -15.70 -26.86
C THR A 116 -14.25 -14.42 -26.91
N GLN A 117 -12.94 -14.48 -26.63
CA GLN A 117 -12.09 -13.29 -26.64
C GLN A 117 -12.06 -12.62 -28.03
N VAL A 118 -11.86 -13.41 -29.08
CA VAL A 118 -11.72 -12.94 -30.47
C VAL A 118 -13.06 -12.43 -31.00
N GLU A 119 -14.15 -13.15 -30.72
CA GLU A 119 -15.50 -12.75 -31.12
C GLU A 119 -15.90 -11.40 -30.48
N LEU A 120 -15.62 -11.22 -29.19
CA LEU A 120 -15.91 -9.96 -28.51
C LEU A 120 -15.02 -8.82 -29.00
N GLU A 121 -13.72 -9.06 -29.23
CA GLU A 121 -12.83 -8.07 -29.84
C GLU A 121 -13.35 -7.65 -31.23
N LYS A 122 -13.75 -8.60 -32.09
CA LYS A 122 -14.32 -8.34 -33.41
C LYS A 122 -15.62 -7.55 -33.33
N TYR A 123 -16.51 -7.92 -32.40
CA TYR A 123 -17.77 -7.21 -32.17
C TYR A 123 -17.54 -5.74 -31.80
N PHE A 124 -16.70 -5.47 -30.79
CA PHE A 124 -16.47 -4.09 -30.35
C PHE A 124 -15.66 -3.27 -31.34
N ALA A 125 -14.78 -3.90 -32.14
CA ALA A 125 -14.02 -3.22 -33.19
C ALA A 125 -14.92 -2.62 -34.29
N ALA A 126 -16.17 -3.10 -34.46
CA ALA A 126 -17.13 -2.52 -35.40
C ALA A 126 -17.62 -1.12 -34.98
N PHE A 127 -17.48 -0.76 -33.69
CA PHE A 127 -17.95 0.51 -33.14
C PHE A 127 -16.84 1.55 -32.95
N GLY A 128 -15.59 1.17 -33.21
CA GLY A 128 -14.43 2.05 -33.04
C GLY A 128 -13.18 1.24 -32.76
N LYS A 129 -12.03 1.90 -32.83
CA LYS A 129 -10.75 1.26 -32.51
C LYS A 129 -10.73 0.93 -31.02
N ILE A 130 -10.47 -0.34 -30.70
CA ILE A 130 -10.36 -0.83 -29.33
C ILE A 130 -8.91 -1.05 -28.92
N ASN A 131 -8.62 -0.74 -27.67
CA ASN A 131 -7.34 -1.02 -27.05
C ASN A 131 -7.33 -2.35 -26.30
N ALA A 132 -8.44 -2.72 -25.64
CA ALA A 132 -8.52 -3.99 -24.93
C ALA A 132 -9.96 -4.41 -24.61
N VAL A 133 -10.24 -5.71 -24.70
CA VAL A 133 -11.45 -6.33 -24.13
C VAL A 133 -11.05 -7.23 -22.97
N ARG A 134 -11.61 -6.98 -21.78
CA ARG A 134 -11.28 -7.70 -20.54
C ARG A 134 -12.48 -8.46 -20.02
N LEU A 135 -12.44 -9.78 -20.18
CA LEU A 135 -13.44 -10.69 -19.64
C LEU A 135 -13.44 -10.64 -18.12
N ARG A 136 -14.60 -10.37 -17.54
CA ARG A 136 -14.76 -10.34 -16.09
C ARG A 136 -14.97 -11.76 -15.57
N ARG A 137 -14.18 -12.14 -14.59
CA ARG A 137 -14.24 -13.45 -13.95
C ARG A 137 -14.63 -13.33 -12.47
N ASP A 138 -15.20 -14.39 -11.93
CA ASP A 138 -15.43 -14.53 -10.49
C ASP A 138 -14.18 -15.09 -9.78
N GLU A 139 -14.31 -15.37 -8.48
CA GLU A 139 -13.23 -15.92 -7.66
C GLU A 139 -12.79 -17.32 -8.12
N LYS A 140 -13.69 -18.07 -8.77
CA LYS A 140 -13.44 -19.40 -9.36
C LYS A 140 -12.93 -19.31 -10.80
N LYS A 141 -12.57 -18.11 -11.28
CA LYS A 141 -12.16 -17.81 -12.66
C LYS A 141 -13.24 -18.07 -13.72
N LYS A 142 -14.50 -18.27 -13.33
CA LYS A 142 -15.61 -18.43 -14.28
C LYS A 142 -15.96 -17.09 -14.90
N PHE A 143 -16.16 -17.06 -16.22
CA PHE A 143 -16.63 -15.87 -16.93
C PHE A 143 -18.00 -15.43 -16.41
N LYS A 144 -18.17 -14.11 -16.22
CA LYS A 144 -19.39 -13.50 -15.66
C LYS A 144 -20.30 -12.92 -16.74
N ASN A 145 -20.14 -13.36 -17.99
CA ASN A 145 -20.95 -12.93 -19.13
C ASN A 145 -20.92 -11.39 -19.28
N SER A 146 -19.80 -10.78 -18.89
CA SER A 146 -19.59 -9.34 -18.91
C SER A 146 -18.13 -8.99 -19.10
N VAL A 147 -17.89 -7.87 -19.77
CA VAL A 147 -16.55 -7.39 -20.10
C VAL A 147 -16.37 -5.93 -19.69
N PHE A 148 -15.13 -5.53 -19.55
CA PHE A 148 -14.74 -4.13 -19.70
C PHE A 148 -14.07 -3.95 -21.06
N VAL A 149 -14.50 -2.94 -21.80
CA VAL A 149 -13.91 -2.59 -23.10
C VAL A 149 -13.24 -1.24 -22.95
N GLU A 150 -11.99 -1.16 -23.37
CA GLU A 150 -11.20 0.07 -23.43
C GLU A 150 -11.09 0.48 -24.90
N PHE A 151 -11.70 1.60 -25.27
CA PHE A 151 -11.58 2.19 -26.61
C PHE A 151 -10.28 2.97 -26.75
N ASP A 152 -9.92 3.32 -28.00
CA ASP A 152 -8.78 4.18 -28.26
C ASP A 152 -9.01 5.59 -27.73
N ASN A 153 -10.20 6.13 -27.97
CA ASN A 153 -10.58 7.47 -27.57
C ASN A 153 -11.85 7.47 -26.71
N VAL A 154 -11.98 8.50 -25.86
CA VAL A 154 -13.18 8.71 -25.02
C VAL A 154 -14.43 8.88 -25.88
N ASP A 155 -14.31 9.52 -27.06
CA ASP A 155 -15.45 9.77 -27.93
C ASP A 155 -16.03 8.50 -28.55
N ASP A 156 -15.20 7.49 -28.85
CA ASP A 156 -15.68 6.17 -29.30
C ASP A 156 -16.50 5.48 -28.21
N ALA A 157 -16.03 5.53 -26.96
CA ALA A 157 -16.75 4.98 -25.81
C ALA A 157 -18.10 5.69 -25.60
N LYS A 158 -18.14 7.02 -25.71
CA LYS A 158 -19.38 7.81 -25.62
C LYS A 158 -20.34 7.48 -26.76
N ARG A 159 -19.86 7.51 -28.01
CA ARG A 159 -20.66 7.16 -29.18
C ARG A 159 -21.31 5.79 -29.01
N PHE A 160 -20.54 4.78 -28.60
CA PHE A 160 -21.10 3.45 -28.32
C PHE A 160 -22.20 3.50 -27.24
N LEU A 161 -22.04 4.28 -26.17
CA LEU A 161 -23.04 4.39 -25.11
C LEU A 161 -24.28 5.21 -25.50
N GLU A 162 -24.19 6.03 -26.55
CA GLU A 162 -25.29 6.84 -27.08
C GLU A 162 -26.08 6.13 -28.19
N LEU A 163 -25.54 5.06 -28.78
CA LEU A 163 -26.25 4.27 -29.78
C LEU A 163 -27.55 3.65 -29.22
N PRO A 164 -28.61 3.56 -30.04
CA PRO A 164 -29.83 2.83 -29.69
C PRO A 164 -29.54 1.39 -29.27
N GLN A 165 -30.37 0.84 -28.38
CA GLN A 165 -30.16 -0.48 -27.79
C GLN A 165 -30.11 -1.60 -28.84
N GLU A 166 -30.92 -1.46 -29.89
CA GLU A 166 -31.03 -2.38 -31.01
C GLU A 166 -29.75 -2.46 -31.84
N GLN A 167 -28.95 -1.39 -31.84
CA GLN A 167 -27.66 -1.33 -32.53
C GLN A 167 -26.51 -1.87 -31.68
N ARG A 168 -26.75 -2.10 -30.38
CA ARG A 168 -25.76 -2.61 -29.40
C ARG A 168 -26.08 -4.02 -28.93
N LYS A 169 -26.94 -4.75 -29.63
CA LYS A 169 -27.20 -6.15 -29.34
C LYS A 169 -26.01 -7.03 -29.73
N TYR A 170 -25.85 -8.16 -29.04
CA TYR A 170 -24.92 -9.22 -29.42
C TYR A 170 -25.74 -10.44 -29.84
N GLY A 171 -25.76 -10.72 -31.15
CA GLY A 171 -26.74 -11.63 -31.73
C GLY A 171 -28.15 -11.08 -31.53
N GLU A 172 -29.01 -11.82 -30.82
CA GLU A 172 -30.36 -11.39 -30.46
C GLU A 172 -30.46 -10.84 -29.03
N THR A 173 -29.36 -10.81 -28.28
CA THR A 173 -29.37 -10.40 -26.87
C THR A 173 -29.06 -8.92 -26.72
N GLU A 174 -29.96 -8.18 -26.09
CA GLU A 174 -29.69 -6.82 -25.65
C GLU A 174 -28.62 -6.78 -24.55
N LEU A 175 -27.64 -5.89 -24.71
CA LEU A 175 -26.57 -5.73 -23.74
C LEU A 175 -26.91 -4.66 -22.71
N LEU A 176 -26.73 -4.97 -21.43
CA LEU A 176 -26.63 -3.95 -20.40
C LEU A 176 -25.28 -3.24 -20.54
N THR A 177 -25.31 -1.98 -20.93
CA THR A 177 -24.12 -1.16 -21.16
C THR A 177 -24.14 0.09 -20.29
N MET A 178 -22.97 0.52 -19.82
CA MET A 178 -22.78 1.77 -19.07
C MET A 178 -21.32 2.18 -19.10
N SER A 179 -21.00 3.42 -18.75
CA SER A 179 -19.60 3.83 -18.55
C SER A 179 -18.98 3.02 -17.40
N LYS A 180 -17.66 2.84 -17.44
CA LYS A 180 -16.97 2.14 -16.35
C LYS A 180 -17.09 2.89 -15.02
N GLU A 181 -17.13 4.21 -15.06
CA GLU A 181 -17.39 5.06 -13.90
C GLU A 181 -18.75 4.77 -13.27
N ALA A 182 -19.83 4.79 -14.07
CA ALA A 182 -21.18 4.46 -13.62
C ALA A 182 -21.27 3.04 -13.03
N TYR A 183 -20.55 2.08 -13.63
CA TYR A 183 -20.44 0.72 -13.09
C TYR A 183 -19.80 0.70 -11.69
N VAL A 184 -18.70 1.43 -11.50
CA VAL A 184 -17.99 1.51 -10.22
C VAL A 184 -18.88 2.14 -9.16
N GLU A 185 -19.56 3.24 -9.48
CA GLU A 185 -20.50 3.90 -8.56
C GLU A 185 -21.66 2.99 -8.15
N MET A 186 -22.29 2.32 -9.12
CA MET A 186 -23.34 1.35 -8.86
C MET A 186 -22.86 0.24 -7.90
N LYS A 187 -21.66 -0.29 -8.13
CA LYS A 187 -21.08 -1.34 -7.25
C LYS A 187 -20.64 -0.82 -5.89
N CYS A 188 -20.23 0.43 -5.77
CA CYS A 188 -19.96 1.06 -4.48
C CYS A 188 -21.24 1.17 -3.66
N LYS A 189 -22.34 1.65 -4.25
CA LYS A 189 -23.66 1.74 -3.62
C LYS A 189 -24.17 0.36 -3.17
N GLU A 190 -24.12 -0.64 -4.04
CA GLU A 190 -24.53 -2.02 -3.75
C GLU A 190 -23.77 -2.65 -2.57
N LYS A 191 -22.49 -2.28 -2.40
CA LYS A 191 -21.64 -2.80 -1.32
C LYS A 191 -21.64 -1.94 -0.06
N GLY A 192 -22.43 -0.86 -0.02
CA GLY A 192 -22.44 0.09 1.10
C GLY A 192 -21.09 0.81 1.31
N ILE A 193 -20.29 0.96 0.24
CA ILE A 193 -19.00 1.64 0.29
C ILE A 193 -19.20 3.09 -0.15
N THR A 194 -18.94 4.05 0.74
CA THR A 194 -18.92 5.48 0.38
C THR A 194 -17.76 5.76 -0.57
N PRO A 195 -17.99 6.33 -1.76
CA PRO A 195 -16.92 6.80 -2.64
C PRO A 195 -16.04 7.81 -1.88
N GLY A 196 -14.72 7.58 -1.83
CA GLY A 196 -13.76 8.48 -1.16
C GLY A 196 -13.45 8.17 0.31
N SER A 197 -14.11 7.19 0.96
CA SER A 197 -13.69 6.76 2.30
C SER A 197 -12.32 6.08 2.23
N ASN A 198 -11.35 6.56 3.02
CA ASN A 198 -10.03 5.95 3.21
C ASN A 198 -10.06 4.49 3.74
N ASN A 199 -11.24 3.92 3.96
CA ASN A 199 -11.43 2.47 4.12
C ASN A 199 -11.30 1.71 2.79
N LYS A 200 -10.16 1.86 2.11
CA LYS A 200 -9.68 0.81 1.20
C LYS A 200 -9.29 -0.37 2.08
N LYS A 201 -10.26 -1.26 2.39
CA LYS A 201 -9.93 -2.67 2.65
C LYS A 201 -8.89 -3.04 1.60
N GLN A 202 -7.73 -3.52 2.05
CA GLN A 202 -6.62 -3.98 1.22
C GLN A 202 -7.05 -5.19 0.39
N GLY A 203 -8.00 -5.02 -0.53
CA GLY A 203 -8.06 -5.87 -1.69
C GLY A 203 -6.74 -5.66 -2.42
N LYS A 204 -6.03 -6.75 -2.72
CA LYS A 204 -4.92 -6.71 -3.67
C LYS A 204 -5.52 -6.16 -4.97
N GLY A 205 -5.32 -4.86 -5.21
CA GLY A 205 -5.65 -4.25 -6.49
C GLY A 205 -4.95 -5.03 -7.59
N HIS A 206 -5.49 -4.98 -8.80
CA HIS A 206 -4.79 -5.54 -9.94
C HIS A 206 -3.38 -4.94 -10.02
N PHE A 207 -2.40 -5.74 -10.43
CA PHE A 207 -1.02 -5.29 -10.59
C PHE A 207 -0.98 -4.04 -11.49
N ASN A 208 -0.18 -3.06 -11.08
CA ASN A 208 0.14 -1.86 -11.85
C ASN A 208 1.60 -1.52 -11.57
N ALA A 209 2.45 -1.64 -12.59
CA ALA A 209 3.88 -1.44 -12.52
C ALA A 209 4.27 -0.07 -11.94
N PHE A 210 3.70 1.02 -12.46
CA PHE A 210 4.00 2.38 -11.99
C PHE A 210 3.65 2.58 -10.53
N LYS A 211 2.55 1.96 -10.07
CA LYS A 211 2.14 2.02 -8.66
C LYS A 211 3.12 1.26 -7.77
N GLU A 212 3.59 0.09 -8.21
CA GLU A 212 4.57 -0.71 -7.47
C GLU A 212 5.94 -0.03 -7.43
N GLU A 213 6.39 0.58 -8.54
CA GLU A 213 7.63 1.35 -8.60
C GLU A 213 7.57 2.58 -7.70
N ASN A 214 6.51 3.39 -7.79
CA ASN A 214 6.31 4.54 -6.90
C ASN A 214 6.26 4.13 -5.42
N LYS A 215 5.67 2.96 -5.11
CA LYS A 215 5.66 2.44 -3.75
C LYS A 215 7.08 2.07 -3.29
N LYS A 216 7.86 1.38 -4.13
CA LYS A 216 9.26 1.06 -3.81
C LYS A 216 10.10 2.32 -3.58
N THR A 217 9.93 3.35 -4.42
CA THR A 217 10.64 4.63 -4.24
C THR A 217 10.27 5.27 -2.91
N ARG A 218 8.97 5.35 -2.59
CA ARG A 218 8.51 5.89 -1.29
C ARG A 218 8.99 5.08 -0.10
N ASP A 219 9.00 3.75 -0.21
CA ASP A 219 9.48 2.87 0.85
C ASP A 219 11.01 3.02 1.03
N ALA A 220 11.77 3.21 -0.05
CA ALA A 220 13.20 3.51 -0.01
C ALA A 220 13.49 4.90 0.59
N GLU A 221 12.79 5.96 0.16
CA GLU A 221 12.88 7.30 0.75
C GLU A 221 12.55 7.27 2.24
N LYS A 222 11.54 6.50 2.64
CA LYS A 222 11.17 6.33 4.05
C LYS A 222 12.23 5.56 4.84
N ALA A 223 12.85 4.56 4.23
CA ALA A 223 13.94 3.80 4.84
C ALA A 223 15.21 4.65 5.00
N ASP A 224 15.43 5.63 4.12
CA ASP A 224 16.60 6.51 4.15
C ASP A 224 16.49 7.60 5.24
N ARG A 225 15.29 8.18 5.43
CA ARG A 225 15.04 9.23 6.45
C ARG A 225 15.55 8.84 7.85
N PRO A 226 16.22 9.75 8.58
CA PRO A 226 16.67 9.46 9.95
C PRO A 226 15.47 9.09 10.82
N LEU A 227 15.68 8.14 11.73
CA LEU A 227 14.67 7.79 12.72
C LEU A 227 14.78 8.83 13.83
N THR A 228 13.71 9.54 14.13
CA THR A 228 13.75 10.63 15.13
C THR A 228 12.70 10.45 16.21
N MET A 229 12.97 11.03 17.39
CA MET A 229 11.97 11.25 18.44
C MET A 229 11.89 12.73 18.79
N MET A 230 10.71 13.17 19.17
CA MET A 230 10.52 14.50 19.73
C MET A 230 10.65 14.43 21.25
N LEU A 231 11.58 15.20 21.81
CA LEU A 231 11.77 15.32 23.25
C LEU A 231 11.92 16.79 23.62
N MET A 232 11.06 17.27 24.54
CA MET A 232 11.04 18.66 25.01
C MET A 232 11.00 19.71 23.87
N GLY A 233 10.28 19.40 22.78
CA GLY A 233 10.16 20.28 21.61
C GLY A 233 11.35 20.26 20.65
N LYS A 234 12.36 19.41 20.90
CA LYS A 234 13.48 19.18 19.98
C LYS A 234 13.41 17.81 19.33
N GLU A 235 13.82 17.75 18.08
CA GLU A 235 13.94 16.51 17.32
C GLU A 235 15.32 15.91 17.59
N ILE A 236 15.35 14.65 18.04
CA ILE A 236 16.57 13.93 18.37
C ILE A 236 16.63 12.70 17.46
N GLU A 237 17.76 12.54 16.76
CA GLU A 237 18.01 11.37 15.94
C GLU A 237 18.30 10.13 16.79
N ILE A 238 17.75 9.01 16.35
CA ILE A 238 17.86 7.70 16.96
C ILE A 238 18.54 6.76 15.97
N ASN A 239 19.55 6.05 16.44
CA ASN A 239 20.18 4.98 15.69
C ASN A 239 19.17 3.85 15.42
N LYS A 240 18.96 3.52 14.14
CA LYS A 240 17.98 2.53 13.66
C LYS A 240 18.32 1.08 14.05
N GLU A 241 19.55 0.79 14.46
CA GLU A 241 19.99 -0.55 14.83
C GLU A 241 19.78 -0.83 16.32
N ASN A 242 20.15 0.11 17.19
CA ASN A 242 20.21 -0.11 18.63
C ASN A 242 19.36 0.85 19.46
N GLY A 243 18.78 1.89 18.86
CA GLY A 243 17.94 2.86 19.56
C GLY A 243 18.72 3.89 20.39
N GLN A 244 20.04 3.97 20.22
CA GLN A 244 20.87 4.98 20.88
C GLN A 244 20.65 6.36 20.26
N PHE A 245 20.88 7.39 21.05
CA PHE A 245 20.83 8.79 20.67
C PHE A 245 21.89 9.56 21.48
N ASP A 246 22.22 10.77 21.06
CA ASP A 246 23.16 11.62 21.79
C ASP A 246 22.51 12.14 23.08
N GLU A 247 22.93 11.58 24.22
CA GLU A 247 22.43 11.95 25.55
C GLU A 247 22.77 13.41 25.92
N SER A 248 23.77 14.03 25.28
CA SER A 248 24.13 15.43 25.54
C SER A 248 23.11 16.44 25.01
N LEU A 249 22.24 16.02 24.08
CA LEU A 249 21.14 16.83 23.56
C LEU A 249 19.98 16.99 24.54
N LEU A 250 20.00 16.23 25.63
CA LEU A 250 18.98 16.28 26.66
C LEU A 250 19.09 17.56 27.48
N GLN A 251 18.09 18.45 27.35
CA GLN A 251 17.95 19.65 28.17
C GLN A 251 16.84 19.42 29.20
N PHE A 252 17.21 19.34 30.47
CA PHE A 252 16.29 19.09 31.57
C PHE A 252 15.78 20.40 32.18
N THR A 253 14.48 20.45 32.49
CA THR A 253 13.90 21.56 33.23
C THR A 253 13.91 21.19 34.70
N SER A 254 14.88 21.74 35.45
CA SER A 254 15.04 21.45 36.88
C SER A 254 13.75 21.75 37.66
N GLY A 255 13.39 20.85 38.57
CA GLY A 255 12.21 20.97 39.43
C GLY A 255 10.89 20.64 38.72
N SER A 256 10.93 19.93 37.59
CA SER A 256 9.71 19.46 36.89
C SER A 256 9.46 17.96 37.06
N VAL A 257 10.22 17.29 37.91
CA VAL A 257 9.99 15.89 38.31
C VAL A 257 9.66 15.82 39.79
N LEU A 258 8.68 14.98 40.14
CA LEU A 258 8.38 14.60 41.52
C LEU A 258 8.59 13.11 41.71
N LYS A 259 9.14 12.74 42.87
CA LYS A 259 9.14 11.37 43.37
C LYS A 259 7.84 11.13 44.11
N TRP A 260 7.26 9.96 43.94
CA TRP A 260 6.06 9.57 44.68
C TRP A 260 6.23 8.20 45.34
N SER A 261 5.52 8.00 46.45
CA SER A 261 5.53 6.74 47.21
C SER A 261 4.23 6.52 47.97
N SER A 262 3.89 5.25 48.22
CA SER A 262 2.75 4.82 49.02
C SER A 262 3.17 3.79 50.08
N GLU A 263 2.35 3.64 51.12
CA GLU A 263 2.59 2.69 52.22
C GLU A 263 2.41 1.22 51.77
N SER A 264 1.57 0.99 50.77
CA SER A 264 1.27 -0.33 50.22
C SER A 264 1.28 -0.31 48.69
N SER A 265 1.30 -1.49 48.07
CA SER A 265 1.31 -1.60 46.60
C SER A 265 0.01 -1.04 46.03
N LEU A 266 0.12 -0.20 45.00
CA LEU A 266 -1.02 0.44 44.34
C LEU A 266 -1.74 -0.47 43.33
N GLY A 267 -1.30 -1.73 43.19
CA GLY A 267 -1.90 -2.73 42.32
C GLY A 267 -1.42 -2.69 40.87
N ASP A 268 -1.94 -3.60 40.05
CA ASP A 268 -1.42 -3.85 38.71
C ASP A 268 -1.62 -2.72 37.70
N MET A 269 -2.64 -1.88 37.93
CA MET A 269 -2.99 -0.76 37.06
C MET A 269 -2.39 0.57 37.51
N VAL A 270 -1.45 0.54 38.47
CA VAL A 270 -0.82 1.73 39.09
C VAL A 270 -0.47 2.82 38.09
N PHE A 271 0.20 2.50 36.98
CA PHE A 271 0.59 3.50 35.96
C PHE A 271 -0.61 4.30 35.44
N ARG A 272 -1.71 3.61 35.12
CA ARG A 272 -2.92 4.25 34.59
C ARG A 272 -3.60 5.05 35.69
N ASP A 273 -3.73 4.47 36.87
CA ASP A 273 -4.59 5.01 37.92
C ASP A 273 -3.92 6.22 38.60
N ILE A 274 -2.62 6.14 38.90
CA ILE A 274 -1.87 7.28 39.42
C ILE A 274 -1.83 8.43 38.41
N LYS A 275 -1.64 8.12 37.13
CA LYS A 275 -1.65 9.12 36.05
C LYS A 275 -3.02 9.79 35.94
N SER A 276 -4.09 9.02 36.03
CA SER A 276 -5.47 9.53 35.99
C SER A 276 -5.78 10.41 37.20
N SER A 277 -5.31 10.01 38.39
CA SER A 277 -5.50 10.74 39.65
C SER A 277 -4.74 12.07 39.65
N MET A 278 -3.44 12.05 39.34
CA MET A 278 -2.63 13.27 39.20
C MET A 278 -3.23 14.26 38.19
N LYS A 279 -3.68 13.75 37.03
CA LYS A 279 -4.22 14.57 35.93
C LYS A 279 -5.43 15.44 36.31
N GLN A 280 -6.15 15.10 37.40
CA GLN A 280 -7.25 15.93 37.91
C GLN A 280 -6.76 17.26 38.51
N HIS A 281 -5.48 17.33 38.89
CA HIS A 281 -4.86 18.50 39.50
C HIS A 281 -3.78 19.10 38.59
N ILE A 282 -2.88 18.25 38.08
CA ILE A 282 -1.74 18.63 37.26
C ILE A 282 -1.47 17.51 36.26
N GLU A 283 -1.36 17.84 34.97
CA GLU A 283 -1.14 16.82 33.94
C GLU A 283 0.31 16.31 33.93
N PRO A 284 0.57 15.03 34.27
CA PRO A 284 1.90 14.45 34.16
C PRO A 284 2.24 14.12 32.69
N SER A 285 3.45 14.47 32.25
CA SER A 285 4.01 14.12 30.94
C SER A 285 4.29 12.62 30.85
N PHE A 286 5.02 12.08 31.82
CA PHE A 286 5.44 10.69 31.85
C PHE A 286 5.52 10.20 33.30
N VAL A 287 5.31 8.90 33.50
CA VAL A 287 5.30 8.27 34.84
C VAL A 287 6.15 7.00 34.76
N ILE A 288 7.11 6.88 35.66
CA ILE A 288 7.88 5.66 35.89
C ILE A 288 7.40 5.10 37.22
N VAL A 289 7.14 3.79 37.23
CA VAL A 289 6.70 3.02 38.39
C VAL A 289 7.83 2.05 38.71
N ASP A 290 8.14 1.88 39.98
CA ASP A 290 9.04 0.84 40.44
C ASP A 290 8.45 -0.58 40.26
N ASP A 291 9.30 -1.59 40.40
CA ASP A 291 8.89 -2.98 40.25
C ASP A 291 7.90 -3.43 41.35
N GLU A 292 7.99 -2.84 42.54
CA GLU A 292 7.10 -3.12 43.68
C GLU A 292 5.73 -2.43 43.58
N LYS A 293 5.56 -1.51 42.63
CA LYS A 293 4.35 -0.70 42.43
C LYS A 293 3.98 0.12 43.66
N LYS A 294 4.98 0.56 44.42
CA LYS A 294 4.85 1.35 45.66
C LYS A 294 5.48 2.72 45.53
N SER A 295 6.35 2.92 44.54
CA SER A 295 7.01 4.20 44.34
C SER A 295 7.29 4.46 42.88
N GLY A 296 7.69 5.68 42.58
CA GLY A 296 8.05 6.04 41.23
C GLY A 296 8.36 7.52 41.09
N MET A 297 8.41 7.96 39.84
CA MET A 297 8.67 9.34 39.49
C MET A 297 7.72 9.81 38.39
N SER A 298 7.30 11.06 38.48
CA SER A 298 6.38 11.70 37.55
C SER A 298 6.99 13.01 37.07
N GLY A 299 7.11 13.15 35.76
CA GLY A 299 7.62 14.35 35.11
C GLY A 299 6.49 15.20 34.57
N PHE A 300 6.68 16.51 34.57
CA PHE A 300 5.68 17.52 34.21
C PHE A 300 6.21 18.43 33.10
N LYS A 301 5.31 19.08 32.35
CA LYS A 301 5.71 19.97 31.23
C LYS A 301 6.27 21.32 31.70
N ARG A 302 6.07 21.66 32.97
CA ARG A 302 6.53 22.87 33.62
C ARG A 302 7.15 22.52 34.96
N LYS A 303 7.92 23.45 35.53
CA LYS A 303 8.35 23.38 36.92
C LYS A 303 7.14 23.22 37.85
N VAL A 304 7.31 22.37 38.86
CA VAL A 304 6.29 22.08 39.88
C VAL A 304 6.59 22.89 41.13
N GLU A 305 5.66 23.76 41.50
CA GLU A 305 5.78 24.66 42.64
C GLU A 305 5.33 23.99 43.95
N ASP A 306 5.61 24.57 45.11
CA ASP A 306 5.27 23.92 46.38
C ASP A 306 3.75 23.78 46.59
N GLU A 307 2.96 24.74 46.09
CA GLU A 307 1.50 24.66 46.09
C GLU A 307 0.98 23.46 45.29
N ASP A 308 1.63 23.15 44.17
CA ASP A 308 1.31 21.99 43.34
C ASP A 308 1.56 20.68 44.11
N ILE A 309 2.68 20.60 44.84
CA ILE A 309 3.06 19.43 45.64
C ILE A 309 2.04 19.21 46.78
N ASN A 310 1.67 20.28 47.50
CA ASN A 310 0.66 20.21 48.55
C ASN A 310 -0.68 19.70 48.01
N LYS A 311 -1.10 20.23 46.86
CA LYS A 311 -2.32 19.83 46.19
C LYS A 311 -2.31 18.36 45.77
N LEU A 312 -1.18 17.84 45.29
CA LEU A 312 -1.04 16.42 44.97
C LEU A 312 -1.09 15.55 46.24
N ASN A 313 -0.39 15.94 47.30
CA ASN A 313 -0.35 15.21 48.58
C ASN A 313 -1.72 15.12 49.27
N GLU A 314 -2.55 16.15 49.16
CA GLU A 314 -3.88 16.18 49.77
C GLU A 314 -4.90 15.32 49.01
N ASN A 315 -4.77 15.25 47.68
CA ASN A 315 -5.88 14.80 46.82
C ASN A 315 -5.60 13.52 46.03
N VAL A 316 -4.33 13.18 45.75
CA VAL A 316 -4.01 12.03 44.91
C VAL A 316 -4.10 10.73 45.71
N LYS A 317 -5.06 9.89 45.30
CA LYS A 317 -5.24 8.53 45.79
C LYS A 317 -5.33 7.55 44.64
N VAL A 318 -4.89 6.31 44.88
CA VAL A 318 -5.04 5.18 43.97
C VAL A 318 -5.57 4.00 44.78
N ASN A 319 -6.74 3.46 44.42
CA ASN A 319 -7.40 2.39 45.16
C ASN A 319 -7.53 2.69 46.67
N ASP A 320 -7.98 3.92 46.98
CA ASP A 320 -8.11 4.47 48.33
C ASP A 320 -6.81 4.61 49.16
N VAL A 321 -5.65 4.27 48.57
CA VAL A 321 -4.34 4.49 49.16
C VAL A 321 -3.83 5.88 48.82
N SER A 322 -3.47 6.67 49.83
CA SER A 322 -2.84 7.98 49.67
C SER A 322 -1.43 7.85 49.11
N VAL A 323 -1.06 8.79 48.24
CA VAL A 323 0.26 8.85 47.61
C VAL A 323 0.97 10.12 48.05
N SER A 324 2.19 9.97 48.58
CA SER A 324 3.06 11.09 48.96
C SER A 324 3.96 11.49 47.81
N PHE A 325 4.17 12.79 47.61
CA PHE A 325 4.96 13.43 46.58
C PHE A 325 6.05 14.30 47.22
N THR A 326 7.28 14.12 46.75
CA THR A 326 8.47 14.82 47.23
C THR A 326 9.36 15.23 46.06
N ARG A 327 10.24 16.22 46.30
CA ARG A 327 11.24 16.64 45.32
C ARG A 327 12.37 15.58 45.27
N PRO A 328 12.73 15.06 44.09
CA PRO A 328 13.90 14.21 43.94
C PRO A 328 15.18 15.06 44.07
N THR A 329 16.32 14.38 44.27
CA THR A 329 17.64 14.99 44.08
C THR A 329 17.90 15.30 42.60
N GLN A 330 18.86 16.19 42.30
CA GLN A 330 19.20 16.52 40.91
C GLN A 330 19.71 15.29 40.12
N GLU A 331 20.43 14.38 40.78
CA GLU A 331 20.90 13.13 40.17
C GLU A 331 19.73 12.20 39.81
N GLU A 332 18.73 12.08 40.72
CA GLU A 332 17.51 11.31 40.48
C GLU A 332 16.67 11.91 39.34
N GLU A 333 16.54 13.24 39.28
CA GLU A 333 15.83 13.94 38.21
C GLU A 333 16.51 13.70 36.84
N ASN A 334 17.84 13.81 36.76
CA ASN A 334 18.60 13.54 35.55
C ASN A 334 18.44 12.07 35.09
N LYS A 335 18.49 11.12 36.04
CA LYS A 335 18.28 9.70 35.77
C LYS A 335 16.88 9.43 35.22
N TYR A 336 15.85 10.05 35.80
CA TYR A 336 14.47 9.93 35.35
C TYR A 336 14.33 10.33 33.87
N TYR A 337 14.86 11.49 33.50
CA TYR A 337 14.73 11.97 32.13
C TYR A 337 15.48 11.10 31.13
N LEU A 338 16.67 10.63 31.51
CA LEU A 338 17.45 9.73 30.68
C LEU A 338 16.70 8.41 30.43
N GLU A 339 16.09 7.84 31.47
CA GLU A 339 15.30 6.62 31.37
C GLU A 339 14.05 6.84 30.50
N ASN A 340 13.36 7.95 30.67
CA ASN A 340 12.22 8.33 29.82
C ASN A 340 12.64 8.46 28.35
N ALA A 341 13.74 9.16 28.06
CA ALA A 341 14.25 9.31 26.70
C ALA A 341 14.65 7.96 26.09
N LYS A 342 15.29 7.06 26.86
CA LYS A 342 15.60 5.68 26.45
C LYS A 342 14.33 4.88 26.12
N ASN A 343 13.30 4.97 26.96
CA ASN A 343 12.03 4.30 26.72
C ASN A 343 11.32 4.83 25.46
N MET A 344 11.34 6.15 25.22
CA MET A 344 10.81 6.76 24.00
C MET A 344 11.56 6.28 22.76
N ALA A 345 12.89 6.28 22.78
CA ALA A 345 13.72 5.82 21.68
C ALA A 345 13.44 4.35 21.33
N GLN A 346 13.33 3.48 22.33
CA GLN A 346 12.96 2.07 22.14
C GLN A 346 11.55 1.89 21.58
N ALA A 347 10.59 2.71 22.01
CA ALA A 347 9.24 2.68 21.46
C ALA A 347 9.19 3.10 19.99
N VAL A 348 9.97 4.12 19.61
CA VAL A 348 10.11 4.57 18.22
C VAL A 348 10.78 3.49 17.37
N LEU A 349 11.87 2.89 17.85
CA LEU A 349 12.55 1.79 17.18
C LEU A 349 11.66 0.57 16.97
N THR A 350 10.89 0.18 17.98
CA THR A 350 9.96 -0.96 17.89
C THR A 350 8.91 -0.72 16.81
N ARG A 351 8.29 0.48 16.79
CA ARG A 351 7.32 0.85 15.75
C ARG A 351 7.93 0.87 14.35
N HIS A 352 9.19 1.28 14.23
CA HIS A 352 9.91 1.22 12.97
C HIS A 352 10.07 -0.23 12.49
N ARG A 353 10.49 -1.15 13.37
CA ARG A 353 10.68 -2.57 13.05
C ARG A 353 9.38 -3.27 12.70
N GLU A 354 8.27 -2.90 13.33
CA GLU A 354 6.94 -3.48 13.07
C GLU A 354 6.24 -2.93 11.81
N GLY A 355 6.90 -2.05 11.05
CA GLY A 355 6.39 -1.54 9.78
C GLY A 355 5.21 -0.57 9.93
N GLY A 356 5.05 0.08 11.09
CA GLY A 356 4.03 1.10 11.32
C GLY A 356 2.57 0.58 11.27
N LYS A 357 2.33 -0.73 11.42
CA LYS A 357 0.96 -1.22 11.61
C LYS A 357 0.44 -0.64 12.93
N PRO A 358 -0.70 0.10 12.94
CA PRO A 358 -1.30 0.49 14.19
C PRO A 358 -1.63 -0.78 14.96
N ASN A 359 -0.98 -0.95 16.11
CA ASN A 359 -1.25 -2.06 17.00
C ASN A 359 -2.70 -1.89 17.45
N ASN A 360 -3.62 -2.68 16.87
CA ASN A 360 -5.04 -2.66 17.21
C ASN A 360 -5.30 -3.18 18.64
N LYS A 361 -4.23 -3.38 19.44
CA LYS A 361 -4.26 -3.47 20.89
C LYS A 361 -4.10 -2.09 21.52
N ARG A 362 -5.07 -1.20 21.32
CA ARG A 362 -5.44 -0.25 22.38
C ARG A 362 -6.19 -1.04 23.47
N LYS A 363 -5.45 -1.84 24.23
CA LYS A 363 -5.86 -2.38 25.53
C LYS A 363 -4.64 -2.34 26.43
N GLY A 364 -4.58 -1.33 27.29
CA GLY A 364 -3.65 -1.21 28.42
C GLY A 364 -2.18 -1.17 28.04
N GLY A 365 -1.50 -0.05 28.31
CA GLY A 365 -0.05 -0.02 28.33
C GLY A 365 0.47 -0.98 29.40
N ASN A 366 0.68 -2.24 29.03
CA ASN A 366 1.44 -3.20 29.80
C ASN A 366 2.88 -3.13 29.29
N PHE A 367 3.61 -2.12 29.72
CA PHE A 367 5.07 -2.11 29.60
C PHE A 367 5.60 -2.97 30.74
N GLN A 368 5.69 -4.28 30.47
CA GLN A 368 6.36 -5.22 31.37
C GLN A 368 7.58 -5.79 30.64
N GLN A 369 8.72 -5.65 31.31
CA GLN A 369 10.05 -6.23 31.09
C GLN A 369 11.03 -5.55 30.13
N GLY A 370 12.17 -5.16 30.72
CA GLY A 370 13.35 -4.76 29.99
C GLY A 370 14.61 -4.42 30.79
N ASN A 371 14.87 -5.01 31.97
CA ASN A 371 16.26 -5.06 32.50
C ASN A 371 16.47 -6.21 33.51
N LYS A 372 16.59 -7.44 33.00
CA LYS A 372 17.34 -8.49 33.71
C LYS A 372 18.83 -8.13 33.63
N LYS A 373 19.33 -7.40 34.62
CA LYS A 373 20.78 -7.32 34.85
C LYS A 373 21.27 -8.65 35.43
N GLN A 374 22.31 -9.14 34.79
CA GLN A 374 23.11 -10.31 35.15
C GLN A 374 23.48 -10.29 36.64
N ARG A 375 23.13 -11.35 37.36
CA ARG A 375 23.87 -11.76 38.57
C ARG A 375 24.94 -12.76 38.12
N ARG A 376 26.19 -12.29 38.10
CA ARG A 376 27.37 -13.13 38.29
C ARG A 376 27.87 -12.85 39.70
N ASN A 377 28.03 -13.95 40.44
CA ASN A 377 28.55 -14.14 41.80
C ASN A 377 27.74 -13.52 42.94
#